data_AF-A0A2U3KIJ3-F1
#
_entry.id   AF-A0A2U3KIJ3-F1
#
_cell.length_a   1.000
_cell.length_b   1.000
_cell.length_c   1.000
_cell.angle_alpha   90.00
_cell.angle_beta   90.00
_cell.angle_gamma   90.00
#
_symmetry.space_group_name_H-M   'P 1'
#
loop_
_entity.id
_entity.type
_entity.pdbx_description
1 polymer ?
#
loop_
_entity_poly.entity_id
_entity_poly.type
_entity_poly.pdbx_seq_one_letter_code
_entity_poly.pdbx_strand_id
1 'polypeptide(L)'
;MKGLVSSQPRSWSKLWLDTKNLDRSNAGFYLQYLNELFEPAQRPGILIETSLDRSDDAPLRGMLANFRNSGYGLSYYLPTKDGIRCSQSARADGCSEFADRVVATISNLPYSSLSFDVRAKFLAEAIERRHSIQLNTWDVNLKQPGDIDPELLGAVRMYLIPYRSRFDY
;
A
#
# COMPACT_ATOMS: atom_id res chain seq x y z
N MET A 1 13.34 22.15 32.59
CA MET A 1 13.58 21.90 31.14
C MET A 1 12.24 21.94 30.41
N LYS A 2 11.85 23.12 29.91
CA LYS A 2 10.70 23.32 29.00
C LYS A 2 11.31 23.77 27.68
N GLY A 3 11.26 22.94 26.63
CA GLY A 3 11.85 23.34 25.34
C GLY A 3 12.08 22.24 24.32
N LEU A 4 11.27 21.17 24.28
CA LEU A 4 11.43 20.12 23.25
C LEU A 4 10.13 19.71 22.54
N VAL A 5 9.03 20.45 22.75
CA VAL A 5 7.81 20.26 21.96
C VAL A 5 7.66 21.47 21.05
N SER A 6 8.12 21.31 19.81
CA SER A 6 7.79 22.22 18.71
C SER A 6 6.27 22.34 18.62
N SER A 7 5.77 23.57 18.70
CA SER A 7 4.36 23.93 18.55
C SER A 7 3.92 24.05 17.08
N GLN A 8 4.80 23.72 16.14
CA GLN A 8 4.37 23.59 14.75
C GLN A 8 3.61 22.28 14.60
N PRO A 9 2.43 22.28 13.93
CA PRO A 9 1.80 21.03 13.54
C PRO A 9 2.83 20.27 12.70
N ARG A 10 3.38 19.19 13.27
CA ARG A 10 4.24 18.29 12.50
C ARG A 10 3.41 17.90 11.28
N SER A 11 3.89 18.22 10.08
CA SER A 11 3.36 17.60 8.87
C SER A 11 3.52 16.10 9.09
N TRP A 12 2.43 15.41 9.38
CA TRP A 12 2.51 14.00 9.72
C TRP A 12 3.18 13.27 8.56
N SER A 13 4.33 12.65 8.84
CA SER A 13 4.94 11.68 7.94
C SER A 13 3.91 10.60 7.70
N LYS A 14 3.65 10.27 6.43
CA LYS A 14 2.74 9.17 6.10
C LYS A 14 3.32 7.88 6.69
N LEU A 15 2.51 7.09 7.38
CA LEU A 15 2.87 5.80 7.93
C LEU A 15 2.32 4.70 7.02
N TRP A 16 3.15 3.74 6.64
CA TRP A 16 2.73 2.56 5.89
C TRP A 16 2.85 1.33 6.77
N LEU A 17 1.74 0.64 6.98
CA LEU A 17 1.66 -0.61 7.73
C LEU A 17 1.50 -1.78 6.75
N ASP A 18 2.56 -2.57 6.58
CA ASP A 18 2.53 -3.85 5.85
C ASP A 18 1.88 -4.93 6.75
N THR A 19 0.62 -5.28 6.48
CA THR A 19 -0.19 -6.16 7.34
C THR A 19 -0.40 -7.54 6.72
N LYS A 20 0.67 -8.33 6.64
CA LYS A 20 0.65 -9.68 6.03
C LYS A 20 -0.27 -10.69 6.69
N ASN A 21 -0.59 -10.49 7.97
CA ASN A 21 -1.40 -11.40 8.77
C ASN A 21 -2.83 -10.90 9.01
N LEU A 22 -3.26 -9.82 8.33
CA LEU A 22 -4.62 -9.32 8.48
C LEU A 22 -5.61 -10.31 7.86
N ASP A 23 -6.59 -10.76 8.64
CA ASP A 23 -7.66 -11.64 8.18
C ASP A 23 -8.97 -11.37 8.95
N ARG A 24 -10.02 -12.12 8.60
CA ARG A 24 -11.34 -11.94 9.22
C ARG A 24 -11.36 -12.23 10.72
N SER A 25 -10.47 -13.07 11.21
CA SER A 25 -10.41 -13.49 12.62
C SER A 25 -9.81 -12.40 13.52
N ASN A 26 -8.93 -11.55 12.97
CA ASN A 26 -8.17 -10.58 13.75
C ASN A 26 -8.41 -9.10 13.38
N ALA A 27 -9.09 -8.81 12.26
CA ALA A 27 -9.24 -7.45 11.78
C ALA A 27 -9.96 -6.50 12.75
N GLY A 28 -10.95 -6.98 13.50
CA GLY A 28 -11.64 -6.17 14.51
C GLY A 28 -10.68 -5.71 15.61
N PHE A 29 -9.85 -6.62 16.10
CA PHE A 29 -8.81 -6.32 17.09
C PHE A 29 -7.76 -5.36 16.53
N TYR A 30 -7.29 -5.58 15.30
CA TYR A 30 -6.36 -4.66 14.62
C TYR A 30 -6.92 -3.25 14.53
N LEU A 31 -8.18 -3.11 14.07
CA LEU A 31 -8.82 -1.81 13.93
C LEU A 31 -8.98 -1.10 15.27
N GLN A 32 -9.41 -1.83 16.31
CA GLN A 32 -9.53 -1.29 17.66
C GLN A 32 -8.18 -0.76 18.14
N TYR A 33 -7.12 -1.57 18.05
CA TYR A 33 -5.80 -1.19 18.51
C TYR A 33 -5.24 0.02 17.76
N LEU A 34 -5.42 0.08 16.44
CA LEU A 34 -5.03 1.27 15.67
C LEU A 34 -5.82 2.50 16.09
N ASN A 35 -7.12 2.37 16.38
CA ASN A 35 -7.95 3.49 16.83
C ASN A 35 -7.59 4.00 18.22
N GLU A 36 -7.02 3.17 19.08
CA GLU A 36 -6.46 3.55 20.39
C GLU A 36 -5.10 4.25 20.24
N LEU A 37 -4.28 3.83 19.27
CA LEU A 37 -2.97 4.44 18.99
C LEU A 37 -3.05 5.77 18.24
N PHE A 38 -4.06 5.92 17.37
CA PHE A 38 -4.15 7.04 16.44
C PHE A 38 -5.49 7.78 16.57
N GLU A 39 -5.38 9.06 16.90
CA GLU A 39 -6.48 10.02 16.89
C GLU A 39 -7.07 10.17 15.48
N PRO A 40 -8.37 10.47 15.33
CA PRO A 40 -9.03 10.60 14.03
C PRO A 40 -8.30 11.53 13.04
N ALA A 41 -7.68 12.61 13.53
CA ALA A 41 -6.92 13.55 12.70
C ALA A 41 -5.62 12.97 12.10
N GLN A 42 -5.07 11.88 12.68
CA GLN A 42 -3.83 11.24 12.23
C GLN A 42 -4.07 10.14 11.20
N ARG A 43 -5.23 9.46 11.29
CA ARG A 43 -5.57 8.27 10.48
C ARG A 43 -5.49 8.48 8.96
N PRO A 44 -5.84 9.65 8.39
CA PRO A 44 -5.66 9.89 6.95
C PRO A 44 -4.21 9.85 6.47
N GLY A 45 -3.24 9.98 7.39
CA GLY A 45 -1.80 9.82 7.12
C GLY A 45 -1.32 8.38 7.17
N ILE A 46 -2.19 7.41 7.50
CA ILE A 46 -1.83 6.01 7.72
C ILE A 46 -2.40 5.17 6.57
N LEU A 47 -1.51 4.46 5.89
CA LEU A 47 -1.81 3.52 4.83
C LEU A 47 -1.66 2.10 5.37
N ILE A 48 -2.71 1.29 5.24
CA ILE A 48 -2.70 -0.12 5.59
C ILE A 48 -2.63 -0.92 4.30
N GLU A 49 -1.56 -1.66 4.11
CA GLU A 49 -1.37 -2.55 2.99
C GLU A 49 -1.77 -3.98 3.36
N THR A 50 -2.52 -4.63 2.48
CA THR A 50 -2.94 -6.03 2.64
C THR A 50 -3.16 -6.70 1.29
N SER A 51 -3.08 -8.04 1.26
CA SER A 51 -3.24 -8.87 0.07
C SER A 51 -4.62 -9.54 -0.03
N LEU A 52 -5.61 -9.07 0.72
CA LEU A 52 -6.95 -9.67 0.75
C LEU A 52 -7.69 -9.38 -0.57
N ASP A 53 -7.97 -10.44 -1.33
CA ASP A 53 -8.35 -10.33 -2.76
C ASP A 53 -9.70 -10.94 -3.13
N ARG A 54 -10.40 -11.59 -2.17
CA ARG A 54 -11.70 -12.24 -2.39
C ARG A 54 -12.81 -11.22 -2.57
N SER A 55 -12.99 -10.72 -3.80
CA SER A 55 -13.93 -9.65 -4.13
C SER A 55 -15.40 -10.00 -3.89
N ASP A 56 -15.74 -11.29 -3.87
CA ASP A 56 -17.08 -11.85 -3.66
C ASP A 56 -17.44 -12.06 -2.18
N ASP A 57 -16.48 -11.84 -1.28
CA ASP A 57 -16.62 -12.08 0.15
C ASP A 57 -17.22 -10.85 0.86
N ALA A 58 -18.54 -10.85 1.05
CA ALA A 58 -19.25 -9.75 1.71
C ALA A 58 -18.74 -9.45 3.14
N PRO A 59 -18.46 -10.44 4.00
CA PRO A 59 -17.80 -10.20 5.29
C PRO A 59 -16.46 -9.47 5.17
N LEU A 60 -15.58 -9.90 4.25
CA LEU A 60 -14.30 -9.23 4.03
C LEU A 60 -14.48 -7.79 3.54
N ARG A 61 -15.43 -7.56 2.64
CA ARG A 61 -15.73 -6.21 2.16
C ARG A 61 -16.18 -5.29 3.30
N GLY A 62 -17.06 -5.76 4.17
CA GLY A 62 -17.50 -5.01 5.35
C GLY A 62 -16.35 -4.71 6.32
N MET A 63 -15.47 -5.69 6.53
CA MET A 63 -14.28 -5.55 7.35
C MET A 63 -13.33 -4.47 6.81
N LEU A 64 -12.98 -4.51 5.52
CA LEU A 64 -12.16 -3.49 4.88
C LEU A 64 -12.86 -2.12 4.89
N ALA A 65 -14.18 -2.09 4.70
CA ALA A 65 -14.95 -0.84 4.76
C ALA A 65 -14.84 -0.18 6.15
N ASN A 66 -14.77 -0.96 7.24
CA ASN A 66 -14.60 -0.41 8.59
C ASN A 66 -13.27 0.32 8.79
N PHE A 67 -12.17 -0.17 8.21
CA PHE A 67 -10.89 0.54 8.22
C PHE A 67 -11.00 1.88 7.47
N ARG A 68 -11.55 1.85 6.26
CA ARG A 68 -11.75 3.05 5.45
C ARG A 68 -12.65 4.08 6.15
N ASN A 69 -13.77 3.63 6.72
CA ASN A 69 -14.71 4.49 7.44
C ASN A 69 -14.13 5.07 8.74
N SER A 70 -13.11 4.41 9.31
CA SER A 70 -12.36 4.94 10.46
C SER A 70 -11.32 5.99 10.08
N GLY A 71 -11.10 6.23 8.78
CA GLY A 71 -10.21 7.26 8.25
C GLY A 71 -8.87 6.76 7.73
N TYR A 72 -8.61 5.44 7.73
CA TYR A 72 -7.37 4.86 7.21
C TYR A 72 -7.38 4.76 5.68
N GLY A 73 -6.21 4.90 5.06
CA GLY A 73 -6.00 4.51 3.68
C GLY A 73 -5.85 2.99 3.57
N LEU A 74 -6.39 2.41 2.50
CA LEU A 74 -6.21 0.98 2.20
C LEU A 74 -5.46 0.83 0.87
N SER A 75 -4.41 0.03 0.89
CA SER A 75 -3.64 -0.33 -0.29
C SER A 75 -3.70 -1.83 -0.55
N TYR A 76 -4.02 -2.20 -1.79
CA TYR A 76 -3.88 -3.59 -2.20
C TYR A 76 -2.40 -3.87 -2.48
N TYR A 77 -1.84 -4.89 -1.84
CA TYR A 77 -0.50 -5.38 -2.12
C TYR A 77 -0.51 -6.17 -3.44
N LEU A 78 0.22 -5.67 -4.44
CA LEU A 78 0.48 -6.39 -5.68
C LEU A 78 1.50 -7.52 -5.41
N PRO A 79 1.14 -8.80 -5.58
CA PRO A 79 2.06 -9.91 -5.36
C PRO A 79 3.37 -9.75 -6.13
N THR A 80 4.50 -9.59 -5.40
CA THR A 80 5.79 -9.21 -6.00
C THR A 80 6.23 -10.14 -7.13
N LYS A 81 6.13 -11.46 -6.95
CA LYS A 81 6.58 -12.43 -7.96
C LYS A 81 5.82 -12.27 -9.28
N ASP A 82 4.48 -12.20 -9.20
CA ASP A 82 3.63 -12.05 -10.38
C ASP A 82 3.75 -10.65 -11.00
N GLY A 83 3.84 -9.62 -10.16
CA GLY A 83 4.03 -8.24 -10.59
C GLY A 83 5.32 -8.04 -11.39
N ILE A 84 6.44 -8.60 -10.91
CA ILE A 84 7.73 -8.56 -11.62
C ILE A 84 7.66 -9.38 -12.90
N ARG A 85 7.16 -10.62 -12.85
CA ARG A 85 7.04 -11.50 -14.03
C ARG A 85 6.28 -10.80 -15.16
N CYS A 86 5.12 -10.22 -14.83
CA CYS A 86 4.26 -9.59 -15.81
C CYS A 86 4.73 -8.20 -16.25
N SER A 87 5.59 -7.53 -15.47
CA SER A 87 6.25 -6.30 -15.92
C SER A 87 7.40 -6.57 -16.88
N GLN A 88 8.12 -7.69 -16.72
CA GLN A 88 9.24 -8.06 -17.59
C GLN A 88 8.77 -8.67 -18.91
N SER A 89 7.64 -9.38 -18.91
CA SER A 89 7.07 -9.98 -20.10
C SER A 89 5.55 -9.85 -20.06
N ALA A 90 5.03 -8.71 -20.56
CA ALA A 90 3.59 -8.46 -20.61
C ALA A 90 2.83 -9.48 -21.49
N ARG A 91 3.53 -10.18 -22.39
CA ARG A 91 3.00 -11.26 -23.25
C ARG A 91 3.15 -12.65 -22.63
N ALA A 92 3.73 -12.77 -21.44
CA ALA A 92 3.76 -14.05 -20.75
C ALA A 92 2.34 -14.51 -20.43
N ASP A 93 2.12 -15.81 -20.52
CA ASP A 93 0.82 -16.43 -20.28
C ASP A 93 0.28 -16.05 -18.90
N GLY A 94 -1.02 -15.74 -18.85
CA GLY A 94 -1.73 -15.39 -17.62
C GLY A 94 -1.51 -13.96 -17.09
N CYS A 95 -0.68 -13.13 -17.72
CA CYS A 95 -0.45 -11.75 -17.24
C CYS A 95 -1.63 -10.81 -17.47
N SER A 96 -2.35 -10.95 -18.60
CA SER A 96 -3.60 -10.20 -18.81
C SER A 96 -4.65 -10.59 -17.77
N GLU A 97 -4.88 -11.89 -17.57
CA GLU A 97 -5.83 -12.39 -16.58
C GLU A 97 -5.46 -11.96 -15.16
N PHE A 98 -4.17 -11.93 -14.83
CA PHE A 98 -3.70 -11.43 -13.55
C PHE A 98 -4.02 -9.95 -13.37
N ALA A 99 -3.72 -9.11 -14.37
CA ALA A 99 -4.09 -7.69 -14.34
C ALA A 99 -5.61 -7.50 -14.22
N ASP A 100 -6.41 -8.30 -14.93
CA ASP A 100 -7.87 -8.28 -14.88
C ASP A 100 -8.37 -8.62 -13.47
N ARG A 101 -7.80 -9.65 -12.83
CA ARG A 101 -8.12 -10.01 -11.45
C ARG A 101 -7.79 -8.87 -10.49
N VAL A 102 -6.60 -8.27 -10.60
CA VAL A 102 -6.22 -7.15 -9.72
C VAL A 102 -7.18 -5.98 -9.91
N VAL A 103 -7.51 -5.61 -11.15
CA VAL A 103 -8.49 -4.55 -11.45
C VAL A 103 -9.86 -4.88 -10.86
N ALA A 104 -10.33 -6.12 -10.98
CA ALA A 104 -11.60 -6.56 -10.40
C ALA A 104 -11.57 -6.48 -8.87
N THR A 105 -10.47 -6.90 -8.22
CA THR A 105 -10.29 -6.83 -6.76
C THR A 105 -10.35 -5.38 -6.27
N ILE A 106 -9.55 -4.48 -6.84
CA ILE A 106 -9.51 -3.07 -6.40
C ILE A 106 -10.80 -2.31 -6.74
N SER A 107 -11.53 -2.72 -7.78
CA SER A 107 -12.83 -2.11 -8.12
C SER A 107 -13.95 -2.53 -7.16
N ASN A 108 -13.89 -3.75 -6.62
CA ASN A 108 -14.95 -4.34 -5.80
C ASN A 108 -14.71 -4.23 -4.29
N LEU A 109 -13.48 -3.93 -3.87
CA LEU A 109 -13.08 -3.77 -2.48
C LEU A 109 -12.70 -2.30 -2.21
N PRO A 110 -12.76 -1.83 -0.95
CA PRO A 110 -12.60 -0.41 -0.64
C PRO A 110 -11.13 0.04 -0.60
N TYR A 111 -10.29 -0.51 -1.48
CA TYR A 111 -8.92 -0.05 -1.67
C TYR A 111 -8.91 1.33 -2.32
N SER A 112 -8.08 2.23 -1.80
CA SER A 112 -7.86 3.56 -2.38
C SER A 112 -6.54 3.65 -3.15
N SER A 113 -5.71 2.62 -3.04
CA SER A 113 -4.39 2.59 -3.64
C SER A 113 -3.91 1.16 -3.96
N LEU A 114 -2.86 1.07 -4.77
CA LEU A 114 -2.12 -0.12 -5.12
C LEU A 114 -0.67 0.04 -4.65
N SER A 115 -0.18 -0.92 -3.88
CA SER A 115 1.18 -0.96 -3.40
C SER A 115 1.98 -2.03 -4.14
N PHE A 116 3.18 -1.70 -4.63
CA PHE A 116 3.99 -2.61 -5.45
C PHE A 116 5.49 -2.43 -5.27
N ASP A 117 6.25 -3.49 -5.54
CA ASP A 117 7.71 -3.43 -5.66
C ASP A 117 8.09 -2.64 -6.92
N VAL A 118 9.06 -1.72 -6.86
CA VAL A 118 9.44 -0.86 -8.00
C VAL A 118 9.70 -1.63 -9.31
N ARG A 119 10.19 -2.87 -9.23
CA ARG A 119 10.43 -3.72 -10.41
C ARG A 119 9.15 -4.15 -11.13
N ALA A 120 7.99 -3.96 -10.50
CA ALA A 120 6.67 -4.19 -11.05
C ALA A 120 5.99 -2.92 -11.63
N LYS A 121 6.74 -1.80 -11.78
CA LYS A 121 6.23 -0.48 -12.25
C LYS A 121 5.35 -0.58 -13.49
N PHE A 122 5.81 -1.24 -14.54
CA PHE A 122 5.06 -1.28 -15.81
C PHE A 122 3.68 -1.95 -15.69
N LEU A 123 3.56 -2.99 -14.86
CA LEU A 123 2.26 -3.59 -14.59
C LEU A 123 1.38 -2.67 -13.73
N ALA A 124 1.95 -2.06 -12.68
CA ALA A 124 1.21 -1.16 -11.80
C ALA A 124 0.62 0.03 -12.56
N GLU A 125 1.40 0.66 -13.44
CA GLU A 125 0.93 1.74 -14.32
C GLU A 125 -0.12 1.25 -15.33
N ALA A 126 0.02 0.01 -15.84
CA ALA A 126 -1.01 -0.57 -16.71
C ALA A 126 -2.34 -0.78 -15.96
N ILE A 127 -2.29 -1.16 -14.69
CA ILE A 127 -3.47 -1.28 -13.82
C ILE A 127 -4.06 0.11 -13.54
N GLU A 128 -3.24 1.10 -13.18
CA GLU A 128 -3.68 2.48 -12.93
C GLU A 128 -4.40 3.10 -14.14
N ARG A 129 -3.87 2.89 -15.35
CA ARG A 129 -4.53 3.36 -16.59
C ARG A 129 -5.90 2.74 -16.81
N ARG A 130 -6.11 1.51 -16.33
CA ARG A 130 -7.39 0.78 -16.46
C ARG A 130 -8.37 1.09 -15.33
N HIS A 131 -7.86 1.46 -14.17
CA HIS A 131 -8.64 1.81 -13.00
C HIS A 131 -7.87 2.88 -12.22
N SER A 132 -8.38 4.12 -12.26
CA SER A 132 -7.77 5.28 -11.62
C SER A 132 -7.56 5.04 -10.11
N ILE A 133 -6.37 4.60 -9.74
CA ILE A 133 -5.99 4.22 -8.39
C ILE A 133 -4.65 4.85 -8.03
N GLN A 134 -4.48 5.25 -6.77
CA GLN A 134 -3.21 5.84 -6.34
C GLN A 134 -2.14 4.75 -6.24
N LEU A 135 -0.96 5.04 -6.76
CA LEU A 135 0.18 4.14 -6.69
C LEU A 135 1.06 4.43 -5.47
N ASN A 136 1.52 3.39 -4.80
CA ASN A 136 2.55 3.44 -3.75
C ASN A 136 3.61 2.38 -4.04
N THR A 137 4.87 2.64 -3.74
CA THR A 137 5.94 1.69 -4.05
C THR A 137 7.02 1.62 -2.99
N TRP A 138 7.79 0.54 -3.02
CA TRP A 138 9.02 0.37 -2.25
C TRP A 138 10.14 -0.14 -3.17
N ASP A 139 11.37 0.17 -2.79
CA ASP A 139 12.56 -0.37 -3.44
C ASP A 139 13.53 -0.96 -2.41
N VAL A 140 13.57 -2.30 -2.35
CA VAL A 140 14.50 -3.03 -1.48
C VAL A 140 15.95 -3.04 -2.00
N ASN A 141 16.15 -2.71 -3.27
CA ASN A 141 17.46 -2.71 -3.91
C ASN A 141 18.10 -1.32 -3.96
N LEU A 142 17.42 -0.29 -3.44
CA LEU A 142 17.95 1.06 -3.39
C LEU A 142 19.28 1.06 -2.62
N LYS A 143 20.35 1.48 -3.29
CA LYS A 143 21.68 1.60 -2.70
C LYS A 143 21.95 3.01 -2.25
N GLN A 144 21.52 4.00 -3.04
CA GLN A 144 21.67 5.42 -2.73
C GLN A 144 20.40 6.21 -3.13
N PRO A 145 20.08 7.33 -2.47
CA PRO A 145 18.93 8.16 -2.83
C PRO A 145 18.93 8.69 -4.27
N GLY A 146 20.10 8.80 -4.90
CA GLY A 146 20.24 9.20 -6.30
C GLY A 146 19.83 8.13 -7.32
N ASP A 147 19.60 6.89 -6.89
CA ASP A 147 19.16 5.79 -7.75
C ASP A 147 17.64 5.83 -8.00
N ILE A 148 16.92 6.72 -7.30
CA ILE A 148 15.46 6.82 -7.42
C ILE A 148 15.10 7.49 -8.75
N ASP A 149 14.27 6.81 -9.55
CA ASP A 149 13.66 7.35 -10.75
C ASP A 149 12.76 8.58 -10.43
N PRO A 150 13.11 9.79 -10.90
CA PRO A 150 12.33 10.99 -10.63
C PRO A 150 10.92 10.96 -11.23
N GLU A 151 10.73 10.29 -12.36
CA GLU A 151 9.39 10.16 -12.98
C GLU A 151 8.49 9.30 -12.09
N LEU A 152 9.05 8.24 -11.50
CA LEU A 152 8.33 7.39 -10.55
C LEU A 152 7.93 8.17 -9.29
N LEU A 153 8.80 9.04 -8.77
CA LEU A 153 8.46 9.90 -7.63
C LEU A 153 7.28 10.84 -7.91
N GLY A 154 7.12 11.29 -9.15
CA GLY A 154 5.98 12.09 -9.58
C GLY A 154 4.68 11.27 -9.71
N ALA A 155 4.79 9.97 -9.98
CA ALA A 155 3.66 9.08 -10.22
C ALA A 155 3.11 8.41 -8.93
N VAL A 156 3.92 8.30 -7.86
CA VAL A 156 3.50 7.60 -6.63
C VAL A 156 3.16 8.57 -5.50
N ARG A 157 2.18 8.19 -4.67
CA ARG A 157 1.79 8.93 -3.47
C ARG A 157 2.71 8.65 -2.28
N MET A 158 3.30 7.46 -2.21
CA MET A 158 4.26 7.09 -1.19
C MET A 158 5.36 6.21 -1.79
N TYR A 159 6.60 6.50 -1.39
CA TYR A 159 7.79 5.74 -1.75
C TYR A 159 8.50 5.32 -0.45
N LEU A 160 8.59 4.02 -0.20
CA LEU A 160 9.31 3.48 0.96
C LEU A 160 10.78 3.23 0.61
N ILE A 161 11.65 3.88 1.36
CA ILE A 161 13.09 3.60 1.39
C ILE A 161 13.35 2.75 2.64
N PRO A 162 13.84 1.50 2.50
CA PRO A 162 14.23 0.70 3.66
C PRO A 162 15.26 1.44 4.51
N TYR A 163 14.95 1.64 5.78
CA TYR A 163 15.96 2.14 6.73
C TYR A 163 16.94 1.01 7.03
N ARG A 164 18.17 1.15 6.56
CA ARG A 164 19.25 0.22 6.92
C ARG A 164 19.68 0.50 8.36
N SER A 165 19.27 -0.36 9.27
CA SER A 165 19.66 -0.29 10.67
C SER A 165 21.10 -0.79 10.86
N ARG A 166 21.71 -0.46 12.01
CA ARG A 166 23.02 -1.01 12.41
C ARG A 166 22.95 -2.51 12.76
N PHE A 167 21.80 -3.14 12.59
CA PHE A 167 21.57 -4.57 12.86
C PHE A 167 21.32 -5.36 11.57
N ASP A 168 21.33 -4.72 10.40
CA ASP A 168 21.01 -5.34 9.11
C ASP A 168 22.25 -5.96 8.42
N TYR A 169 23.21 -6.49 9.19
CA TYR A 169 24.47 -7.08 8.71
C TYR A 169 24.42 -8.60 8.62
#